data_AF-A0A0P1KQA3-F1
#
_entry.id   AF-A0A0P1KQA3-F1
#
_cell.length_a   1.000
_cell.length_b   1.000
_cell.length_c   1.000
_cell.angle_alpha   90.00
_cell.angle_beta   90.00
_cell.angle_gamma   90.00
#
_symmetry.space_group_name_H-M   'P 1'
#
loop_
_entity.id
_entity.type
_entity.pdbx_description
1 polymer ?
#
loop_
_entity_poly.entity_id
_entity_poly.type
_entity_poly.pdbx_seq_one_letter_code
_entity_poly.pdbx_strand_id
1 'polypeptide(L)'
;MVAKKRSQLRAKAALRLGRPKDDENPEPTNIDLPEDPKAFLHLPRESKKDKMMSKSQSFLSKLHENTSVSGAISKSAIRRRKRKLRDQLKPKMEDLLVSLEKDGVTEALEVKGDEGETRARDSAERKTTRITRSPPTPNTGSVVMRKNQPNIRNQRGAKQLAHKESDRFQSVLQNKQFQQDPFAALKEVIKMQKS
;
A
#
# COMPACT_ATOMS: atom_id res chain seq x y z
N MET A 1 -37.52 -9.74 -8.11
CA MET A 1 -36.05 -9.59 -8.29
C MET A 1 -35.40 -10.97 -8.23
N VAL A 2 -34.77 -11.43 -9.31
CA VAL A 2 -34.17 -12.78 -9.37
C VAL A 2 -32.71 -12.69 -8.94
N ALA A 3 -32.37 -13.35 -7.82
CA ALA A 3 -31.02 -13.33 -7.29
C ALA A 3 -30.06 -14.16 -8.18
N LYS A 4 -29.13 -13.50 -8.87
CA LYS A 4 -28.04 -14.15 -9.59
C LYS A 4 -27.09 -14.86 -8.61
N LYS A 5 -27.15 -16.19 -8.53
CA LYS A 5 -26.20 -17.00 -7.75
C LYS A 5 -24.78 -16.82 -8.28
N ARG A 6 -23.87 -16.31 -7.45
CA ARG A 6 -22.45 -16.11 -7.79
C ARG A 6 -21.69 -17.44 -7.67
N SER A 7 -21.37 -18.06 -8.81
CA SER A 7 -20.50 -19.23 -8.89
C SER A 7 -19.08 -18.89 -8.43
N GLN A 8 -18.63 -19.46 -7.31
CA GLN A 8 -17.23 -19.32 -6.87
C GLN A 8 -16.30 -20.32 -7.57
N LEU A 9 -15.03 -19.94 -7.75
CA LEU A 9 -13.98 -20.77 -8.36
C LEU A 9 -13.83 -22.15 -7.69
N ARG A 10 -14.07 -22.24 -6.37
CA ARG A 10 -14.04 -23.52 -5.64
C ARG A 10 -15.12 -24.48 -6.12
N ALA A 11 -16.33 -24.00 -6.40
CA ALA A 11 -17.41 -24.84 -6.94
C ALA A 11 -17.09 -25.34 -8.37
N LYS A 12 -16.42 -24.50 -9.18
CA LYS A 12 -15.96 -24.89 -10.52
C LYS A 12 -14.82 -25.93 -10.49
N ALA A 13 -13.93 -25.85 -9.50
CA ALA A 13 -12.85 -26.81 -9.32
C ALA A 13 -13.36 -28.18 -8.86
N ALA A 14 -14.31 -28.21 -7.92
CA ALA A 14 -14.93 -29.46 -7.45
C ALA A 14 -15.63 -30.24 -8.59
N LEU A 15 -16.34 -29.53 -9.48
CA LEU A 15 -16.98 -30.12 -10.66
C LEU A 15 -16.01 -30.76 -11.66
N ARG A 16 -14.73 -30.34 -11.68
CA ARG A 16 -13.72 -30.92 -12.57
C ARG A 16 -13.04 -32.14 -11.98
N LEU A 17 -13.00 -32.27 -10.65
CA LEU A 17 -12.44 -33.45 -9.98
C LEU A 17 -13.33 -34.70 -10.11
N GLY A 18 -14.64 -34.50 -10.33
CA GLY A 18 -15.60 -35.60 -10.46
C GLY A 18 -15.77 -36.17 -11.87
N ARG A 19 -14.97 -35.74 -12.86
CA ARG A 19 -14.99 -36.37 -14.19
C ARG A 19 -13.96 -37.51 -14.23
N PRO A 20 -14.36 -38.76 -14.47
CA PRO A 20 -13.39 -39.80 -14.77
C PRO A 20 -12.60 -39.35 -16.02
N LYS A 21 -11.28 -39.46 -15.94
CA LYS A 21 -10.47 -39.47 -17.16
C LYS A 21 -10.83 -40.78 -17.85
N ASP A 22 -11.42 -40.71 -19.03
CA ASP A 22 -11.52 -41.85 -19.91
C ASP A 22 -10.08 -42.24 -20.29
N ASP A 23 -9.52 -43.19 -19.52
CA ASP A 23 -8.31 -43.93 -19.86
C ASP A 23 -8.70 -44.96 -20.92
N GLU A 24 -8.82 -44.52 -22.17
CA GLU A 24 -8.70 -45.42 -23.31
C GLU A 24 -7.33 -45.20 -23.94
N ASN A 25 -6.47 -46.19 -23.72
CA ASN A 25 -5.16 -46.33 -24.34
C ASN A 25 -5.28 -47.35 -25.48
N PRO A 26 -5.55 -46.95 -26.74
CA PRO A 26 -5.50 -47.88 -27.85
C PRO A 26 -4.05 -48.06 -28.33
N GLU A 27 -3.60 -49.31 -28.32
CA GLU A 27 -2.39 -49.81 -29.00
C GLU A 27 -2.30 -49.31 -30.47
N PRO A 28 -1.12 -48.95 -30.98
CA PRO A 28 -0.99 -48.39 -32.33
C PRO A 28 -1.06 -49.48 -33.40
N THR A 29 -2.24 -49.72 -33.97
CA THR A 29 -2.35 -50.42 -35.25
C THR A 29 -1.93 -49.48 -36.37
N ASN A 30 -0.82 -49.78 -37.05
CA ASN A 30 -0.39 -49.11 -38.28
C ASN A 30 -1.41 -49.37 -39.40
N ILE A 31 -2.32 -48.42 -39.58
CA ILE A 31 -3.23 -48.37 -40.72
C ILE A 31 -2.81 -47.14 -41.51
N ASP A 32 -2.35 -47.33 -42.74
CA ASP A 32 -2.04 -46.23 -43.67
C ASP A 32 -3.35 -45.56 -44.09
N LEU A 33 -3.79 -44.57 -43.30
CA LEU A 33 -4.86 -43.65 -43.69
C LEU A 33 -4.27 -42.50 -44.52
N PRO A 34 -5.03 -41.95 -45.48
CA PRO A 34 -4.61 -40.78 -46.24
C PRO A 34 -4.39 -39.57 -45.31
N GLU A 35 -3.41 -38.72 -45.64
CA GLU A 35 -3.04 -37.54 -44.85
C GLU A 35 -4.25 -36.62 -44.64
N ASP A 36 -4.78 -36.56 -43.41
CA ASP A 36 -5.86 -35.66 -43.03
C ASP A 36 -5.35 -34.21 -43.09
N PRO A 37 -5.96 -33.30 -43.87
CA PRO A 37 -5.57 -31.90 -43.93
C PRO A 37 -5.67 -31.17 -42.57
N LYS A 38 -6.31 -31.77 -41.55
CA LYS A 38 -6.35 -31.28 -40.17
C LYS A 38 -5.37 -31.95 -39.21
N ALA A 39 -4.50 -32.86 -39.67
CA ALA A 39 -3.51 -33.54 -38.82
C ALA A 39 -2.59 -32.55 -38.06
N PHE A 40 -2.36 -31.37 -38.64
CA PHE A 40 -1.52 -30.32 -38.05
C PHE A 40 -2.25 -29.40 -37.06
N LEU A 41 -3.55 -29.59 -36.82
CA LEU A 41 -4.33 -28.76 -35.90
C LEU A 41 -3.82 -28.88 -34.44
N HIS A 42 -3.22 -30.02 -34.10
CA HIS A 42 -2.67 -30.30 -32.78
C HIS A 42 -1.17 -30.09 -32.66
N LEU A 43 -0.49 -29.66 -33.74
CA LEU A 43 0.91 -29.28 -33.62
C LEU A 43 1.04 -28.04 -32.71
N PRO A 44 1.89 -28.10 -31.68
CA PRO A 44 2.16 -26.93 -30.87
C PRO A 44 2.81 -25.86 -31.75
N ARG A 45 2.08 -24.78 -32.03
CA ARG A 45 2.52 -23.64 -32.84
C ARG A 45 3.82 -22.97 -32.36
N GLU A 46 4.19 -23.19 -31.10
CA GLU A 46 5.38 -22.64 -30.46
C GLU A 46 5.94 -23.65 -29.46
N SER A 47 7.26 -23.76 -29.43
CA SER A 47 7.96 -24.61 -28.46
C SER A 47 7.76 -24.10 -27.04
N LYS A 48 7.97 -24.96 -26.04
CA LYS A 48 7.92 -24.55 -24.62
C LYS A 48 8.94 -23.44 -24.31
N LYS A 49 10.11 -23.47 -24.97
CA LYS A 49 11.17 -22.46 -24.83
C LYS A 49 10.70 -21.11 -25.36
N ASP A 50 10.08 -21.09 -26.54
CA ASP A 50 9.58 -19.86 -27.16
C ASP A 50 8.41 -19.27 -26.37
N LYS A 51 7.50 -20.12 -25.87
CA LYS A 51 6.44 -19.70 -24.94
C LYS A 51 7.00 -19.02 -23.70
N MET A 52 8.09 -19.53 -23.16
CA MET A 52 8.73 -18.98 -21.96
C MET A 52 9.40 -17.64 -22.26
N MET A 53 10.08 -17.52 -23.40
CA MET A 53 10.71 -16.28 -23.86
C MET A 53 9.67 -15.21 -24.21
N SER A 54 8.58 -15.57 -24.88
CA SER A 54 7.46 -14.66 -25.17
C SER A 54 6.79 -14.17 -23.89
N LYS A 55 6.61 -15.03 -22.89
CA LYS A 55 6.10 -14.64 -21.56
C LYS A 55 7.05 -13.70 -20.82
N SER A 56 8.35 -13.96 -20.82
CA SER A 56 9.33 -13.09 -20.16
C SER A 56 9.41 -11.73 -20.85
N GLN A 57 9.43 -11.69 -22.18
CA GLN A 57 9.41 -10.45 -22.96
C GLN A 57 8.11 -9.67 -22.76
N SER A 58 6.95 -10.33 -22.77
CA SER A 58 5.65 -9.71 -22.48
C SER A 58 5.55 -9.16 -21.05
N PHE A 59 6.30 -9.74 -20.11
CA PHE A 59 6.37 -9.25 -18.74
C PHE A 59 7.28 -8.03 -18.63
N LEU A 60 8.43 -8.04 -19.31
CA LEU A 60 9.35 -6.91 -19.38
C LEU A 60 8.70 -5.71 -20.08
N SER A 61 8.03 -5.90 -21.21
CA SER A 61 7.31 -4.83 -21.91
C SER A 61 6.26 -4.18 -21.01
N LYS A 62 5.45 -5.00 -20.31
CA LYS A 62 4.48 -4.51 -19.31
C LYS A 62 5.15 -3.79 -18.16
N LEU A 63 6.34 -4.18 -17.72
CA LEU A 63 7.08 -3.43 -16.70
C LEU A 63 7.50 -2.06 -17.21
N HIS A 64 8.09 -2.00 -18.41
CA HIS A 64 8.54 -0.74 -19.00
C HIS A 64 7.39 0.23 -19.27
N GLU A 65 6.27 -0.25 -19.82
CA GLU A 65 5.05 0.56 -20.05
C GLU A 65 4.42 1.10 -18.77
N ASN A 66 4.48 0.31 -17.67
CA ASN A 66 3.85 0.70 -16.41
C ASN A 66 4.76 1.55 -15.51
N THR A 67 6.03 1.78 -15.86
CA THR A 67 6.96 2.53 -15.01
C THR A 67 6.68 4.05 -15.03
N SER A 68 6.01 4.57 -16.07
CA SER A 68 5.70 6.00 -16.22
C SER A 68 4.47 6.46 -15.42
N VAL A 69 3.58 5.54 -15.02
CA VAL A 69 2.36 5.86 -14.26
C VAL A 69 2.36 5.04 -12.98
N SER A 70 2.24 5.73 -11.84
CA SER A 70 2.19 5.27 -10.44
C SER A 70 1.21 4.10 -10.10
N GLY A 71 0.65 3.41 -11.09
CA GLY A 71 -0.28 2.29 -11.00
C GLY A 71 0.30 0.88 -11.19
N ALA A 72 1.60 0.71 -11.46
CA ALA A 72 2.22 -0.60 -11.77
C ALA A 72 2.09 -1.66 -10.67
N ILE A 73 1.97 -1.24 -9.41
CA ILE A 73 1.97 -2.16 -8.27
C ILE A 73 0.53 -2.43 -7.87
N SER A 74 0.09 -3.68 -8.00
CA SER A 74 -1.26 -4.07 -7.57
C SER A 74 -1.51 -3.67 -6.10
N LYS A 75 -2.76 -3.33 -5.77
CA LYS A 75 -3.16 -3.00 -4.39
C LYS A 75 -2.70 -4.07 -3.39
N SER A 76 -2.71 -5.35 -3.78
CA SER A 76 -2.25 -6.45 -2.94
C SER A 76 -0.74 -6.40 -2.68
N ALA A 77 0.07 -6.09 -3.70
CA ALA A 77 1.52 -5.99 -3.59
C ALA A 77 1.92 -4.78 -2.73
N ILE A 78 1.24 -3.62 -2.88
CA ILE A 78 1.42 -2.46 -2.00
C ILE A 78 1.11 -2.83 -0.54
N ARG A 79 0.00 -3.52 -0.28
CA ARG A 79 -0.37 -3.97 1.08
C ARG A 79 0.66 -4.91 1.67
N ARG A 80 1.18 -5.86 0.88
CA ARG A 80 2.25 -6.79 1.30
C ARG A 80 3.53 -6.03 1.64
N ARG A 81 3.97 -5.10 0.79
CA ARG A 81 5.15 -4.26 1.03
C ARG A 81 5.00 -3.45 2.32
N LYS A 82 3.85 -2.79 2.52
CA LYS A 82 3.55 -2.04 3.75
C LYS A 82 3.48 -2.93 4.98
N ARG A 83 2.97 -4.16 4.88
CA ARG A 83 2.97 -5.12 6.01
C ARG A 83 4.40 -5.49 6.39
N LYS A 84 5.23 -5.90 5.42
CA LYS A 84 6.64 -6.22 5.63
C LYS A 84 7.43 -5.05 6.25
N LEU A 85 7.27 -3.84 5.71
CA LEU A 85 7.90 -2.63 6.27
C LEU A 85 7.46 -2.36 7.72
N ARG A 86 6.16 -2.50 8.01
CA ARG A 86 5.69 -2.37 9.40
C ARG A 86 6.25 -3.46 10.30
N ASP A 87 6.40 -4.68 9.82
CA ASP A 87 6.97 -5.78 10.60
C ASP A 87 8.48 -5.60 10.83
N GLN A 88 9.19 -4.96 9.90
CA GLN A 88 10.60 -4.57 10.06
C GLN A 88 10.79 -3.39 11.03
N LEU A 89 9.84 -2.44 11.04
CA LEU A 89 9.87 -1.27 11.93
C LEU A 89 9.28 -1.52 13.32
N LYS A 90 8.73 -2.72 13.58
CA LYS A 90 8.35 -3.08 14.94
C LYS A 90 9.62 -3.21 15.79
N PRO A 91 9.58 -2.76 17.06
CA PRO A 91 10.72 -2.95 17.95
C PRO A 91 11.02 -4.45 18.05
N LYS A 92 12.24 -4.82 17.67
CA LYS A 92 12.76 -6.19 17.78
C LYS A 92 13.83 -6.20 18.85
N MET A 93 13.87 -7.26 19.64
CA MET A 93 14.94 -7.46 20.63
C MET A 93 16.32 -7.48 19.98
N GLU A 94 16.43 -8.04 18.77
CA GLU A 94 17.66 -8.03 17.97
C GLU A 94 18.21 -6.62 17.74
N ASP A 95 17.35 -5.63 17.46
CA ASP A 95 17.76 -4.25 17.23
C ASP A 95 18.22 -3.58 18.53
N LEU A 96 17.59 -3.92 19.66
CA LEU A 96 18.01 -3.47 20.98
C LEU A 96 19.37 -4.05 21.37
N LEU A 97 19.61 -5.34 21.13
CA LEU A 97 20.91 -5.98 21.42
C LEU A 97 22.01 -5.37 20.56
N VAL A 98 21.75 -5.17 19.26
CA VAL A 98 22.69 -4.52 18.34
C VAL A 98 22.92 -3.05 18.72
N SER A 99 21.90 -2.32 19.17
CA SER A 99 22.05 -0.95 19.68
C SER A 99 22.85 -0.90 20.99
N LEU A 100 22.62 -1.82 21.92
CA LEU A 100 23.37 -1.90 23.19
C LEU A 100 24.84 -2.27 22.98
N GLU A 101 25.13 -3.17 22.04
CA GLU A 101 26.49 -3.48 21.60
C GLU A 101 27.17 -2.25 20.96
N LYS A 102 26.45 -1.53 20.09
CA LYS A 102 26.95 -0.29 19.46
C LYS A 102 27.16 0.86 20.44
N ASP A 103 26.32 0.94 21.46
CA ASP A 103 26.40 1.95 22.52
C ASP A 103 27.45 1.58 23.60
N GLY A 104 28.21 0.49 23.40
CA GLY A 104 29.33 0.11 24.26
C GLY A 104 28.92 -0.38 25.66
N VAL A 105 27.64 -0.71 25.87
CA VAL A 105 27.11 -1.08 27.20
C VAL A 105 27.58 -2.47 27.63
N THR A 106 27.87 -3.37 26.67
CA THR A 106 28.39 -4.71 26.96
C THR A 106 29.84 -4.69 27.46
N GLU A 107 30.68 -3.77 26.95
CA GLU A 107 32.06 -3.62 27.42
C GLU A 107 32.13 -3.05 28.84
N ALA A 108 31.12 -2.30 29.28
CA ALA A 108 31.02 -1.79 30.65
C ALA A 108 30.62 -2.87 31.67
N LEU A 109 30.08 -4.02 31.24
CA LEU A 109 29.62 -5.09 32.13
C LEU A 109 30.66 -6.18 32.38
N GLU A 110 31.65 -6.36 31.50
CA GLU A 110 32.70 -7.38 31.69
C GLU A 110 33.73 -7.03 32.78
N VAL A 111 33.65 -5.84 33.41
CA VAL A 111 34.59 -5.40 34.46
C VAL A 111 34.02 -5.51 35.89
N LYS A 112 32.77 -5.95 36.10
CA LYS A 112 32.23 -6.16 37.46
C LYS A 112 31.44 -7.46 37.59
N GLY A 113 32.19 -8.56 37.63
CA GLY A 113 31.76 -9.74 38.39
C GLY A 113 32.00 -9.48 39.88
N ASP A 114 30.94 -9.19 40.62
CA ASP A 114 30.87 -9.46 42.05
C ASP A 114 29.50 -10.05 42.36
N GLU A 115 29.51 -11.25 42.93
CA GLU A 115 28.32 -12.02 43.30
C GLU A 115 27.73 -11.47 44.60
N GLY A 116 26.40 -11.39 44.69
CA GLY A 116 25.76 -10.92 45.92
C GLY A 116 24.23 -10.95 45.92
N GLU A 117 23.68 -12.16 46.03
CA GLU A 117 22.45 -12.55 46.74
C GLU A 117 21.17 -11.67 46.81
N THR A 118 20.09 -12.28 46.30
CA THR A 118 18.75 -12.50 46.88
C THR A 118 17.86 -11.35 47.38
N ARG A 119 16.73 -11.21 46.65
CA ARG A 119 15.32 -11.14 47.08
C ARG A 119 14.94 -10.28 48.31
N ALA A 120 14.24 -9.17 48.04
CA ALA A 120 13.12 -8.72 48.86
C ALA A 120 11.98 -8.16 47.98
N ARG A 121 10.77 -8.66 48.26
CA ARG A 121 9.42 -8.12 47.95
C ARG A 121 9.34 -6.63 48.38
N ASP A 122 8.45 -5.75 47.93
CA ASP A 122 7.08 -5.88 47.43
C ASP A 122 6.66 -4.57 46.73
N SER A 123 5.61 -4.67 45.92
CA SER A 123 4.69 -3.64 45.41
C SER A 123 4.95 -2.14 45.74
N ALA A 124 5.32 -1.36 44.72
CA ALA A 124 5.01 0.06 44.66
C ALA A 124 4.62 0.46 43.22
N GLU A 125 3.33 0.77 43.06
CA GLU A 125 2.73 1.67 42.06
C GLU A 125 3.34 1.68 40.63
N ARG A 126 2.77 0.86 39.74
CA ARG A 126 2.87 1.11 38.30
C ARG A 126 2.06 2.37 37.94
N LYS A 127 2.67 3.55 38.12
CA LYS A 127 2.21 4.78 37.46
C LYS A 127 2.44 4.62 35.96
N THR A 128 1.44 4.08 35.27
CA THR A 128 1.37 4.13 33.80
C THR A 128 1.27 5.60 33.41
N THR A 129 2.36 6.19 32.95
CA THR A 129 2.33 7.48 32.28
C THR A 129 1.59 7.29 30.96
N ARG A 130 0.31 7.67 30.93
CA ARG A 130 -0.42 7.84 29.68
C ARG A 130 0.26 8.97 28.94
N ILE A 131 1.11 8.65 27.97
CA ILE A 131 1.68 9.62 27.03
C ILE A 131 0.53 10.16 26.19
N THR A 132 -0.16 11.17 26.70
CA THR A 132 -1.02 12.02 25.88
C THR A 132 -0.09 12.85 25.01
N ARG A 133 0.02 12.50 23.72
CA ARG A 133 0.66 13.38 22.74
C ARG A 133 0.04 14.77 22.91
N SER A 134 0.87 15.75 23.24
CA SER A 134 0.47 17.15 23.15
C SER A 134 -0.03 17.40 21.72
N PRO A 135 -1.12 18.15 21.53
CA PRO A 135 -1.54 18.55 20.20
C PRO A 135 -0.37 19.29 19.54
N PRO A 136 -0.06 19.00 18.27
CA PRO A 136 1.01 19.70 17.58
C PRO A 136 0.73 21.19 17.63
N THR A 137 1.64 21.95 18.24
CA THR A 137 1.62 23.41 18.16
C THR A 137 1.65 23.78 16.67
N PRO A 138 0.79 24.71 16.21
CA PRO A 138 0.80 25.14 14.84
C PRO A 138 2.09 25.92 14.58
N ASN A 139 3.14 25.21 14.14
CA ASN A 139 4.30 25.87 13.53
C ASN A 139 3.78 26.76 12.40
N THR A 140 4.24 28.01 12.41
CA THR A 140 3.86 29.19 11.62
C THR A 140 4.14 29.01 10.11
N GLY A 141 3.54 27.98 9.52
CA GLY A 141 3.74 27.56 8.13
C GLY A 141 3.13 26.21 7.77
N SER A 142 2.71 25.40 8.75
CA SER A 142 2.01 24.15 8.49
C SER A 142 0.49 24.35 8.50
N VAL A 143 -0.16 24.16 7.35
CA VAL A 143 -1.63 24.20 7.25
C VAL A 143 -2.17 22.98 7.99
N VAL A 144 -2.83 23.21 9.14
CA VAL A 144 -3.46 22.17 9.94
C VAL A 144 -4.60 21.55 9.14
N MET A 145 -4.34 20.39 8.51
CA MET A 145 -5.36 19.65 7.77
C MET A 145 -6.38 19.07 8.75
N ARG A 146 -7.57 19.68 8.81
CA ARG A 146 -8.68 19.16 9.60
C ARG A 146 -9.20 17.86 9.00
N LYS A 147 -9.37 16.83 9.84
CA LYS A 147 -10.03 15.57 9.48
C LYS A 147 -11.46 15.93 9.05
N ASN A 148 -11.85 15.59 7.82
CA ASN A 148 -13.17 15.86 7.19
C ASN A 148 -13.29 17.13 6.32
N GLN A 149 -12.21 17.85 6.04
CA GLN A 149 -12.25 18.88 4.98
C GLN A 149 -12.10 18.25 3.58
N PRO A 150 -12.71 18.84 2.53
CA PRO A 150 -12.53 18.37 1.17
C PRO A 150 -11.05 18.46 0.78
N ASN A 151 -10.58 17.45 0.05
CA ASN A 151 -9.17 17.28 -0.29
C ASN A 151 -8.98 17.31 -1.80
N ILE A 152 -8.03 18.13 -2.28
CA ILE A 152 -7.66 18.27 -3.69
C ILE A 152 -7.22 16.94 -4.33
N ARG A 153 -6.72 16.00 -3.54
CA ARG A 153 -6.32 14.67 -4.03
C ARG A 153 -7.49 13.80 -4.47
N ASN A 154 -8.72 14.10 -4.01
CA ASN A 154 -9.92 13.38 -4.41
C ASN A 154 -10.73 14.25 -5.38
N GLN A 155 -11.13 13.73 -6.53
CA GLN A 155 -11.91 14.49 -7.54
C GLN A 155 -13.17 15.15 -6.96
N ARG A 156 -13.93 14.43 -6.12
CA ARG A 156 -15.12 15.00 -5.45
C ARG A 156 -14.75 16.14 -4.50
N GLY A 157 -13.63 16.00 -3.78
CA GLY A 157 -13.11 17.02 -2.88
C GLY A 157 -12.61 18.25 -3.65
N ALA A 158 -11.88 18.04 -4.73
CA ALA A 158 -11.40 19.10 -5.62
C ALA A 158 -12.56 19.92 -6.20
N LYS A 159 -13.64 19.26 -6.67
CA LYS A 159 -14.84 19.95 -7.14
C LYS A 159 -15.50 20.81 -6.05
N GLN A 160 -15.58 20.29 -4.83
CA GLN A 160 -16.13 21.04 -3.70
C GLN A 160 -15.24 22.22 -3.29
N LEU A 161 -13.92 22.08 -3.35
CA LEU A 161 -12.98 23.17 -3.12
C LEU A 161 -13.15 24.27 -4.17
N ALA A 162 -13.22 23.90 -5.45
CA ALA A 162 -13.41 24.86 -6.54
C ALA A 162 -14.68 25.70 -6.40
N HIS A 163 -15.80 25.08 -5.97
CA HIS A 163 -17.03 25.81 -5.66
C HIS A 163 -16.82 26.80 -4.50
N LYS A 164 -16.28 26.33 -3.37
CA LYS A 164 -16.01 27.19 -2.21
C LYS A 164 -15.06 28.34 -2.54
N GLU A 165 -14.07 28.09 -3.38
CA GLU A 165 -13.11 29.11 -3.84
C GLU A 165 -13.77 30.13 -4.75
N SER A 166 -14.67 29.69 -5.64
CA SER A 166 -15.45 30.57 -6.50
C SER A 166 -16.37 31.48 -5.68
N ASP A 167 -17.07 30.93 -4.68
CA ASP A 167 -17.92 31.71 -3.77
C ASP A 167 -17.08 32.73 -2.97
N ARG A 168 -15.92 32.29 -2.45
CA ARG A 168 -15.00 33.16 -1.73
C ARG A 168 -14.47 34.26 -2.63
N PHE A 169 -14.12 33.95 -3.86
CA PHE A 169 -13.63 34.94 -4.83
C PHE A 169 -14.70 35.99 -5.14
N GLN A 170 -15.95 35.58 -5.36
CA GLN A 170 -17.07 36.50 -5.54
C GLN A 170 -17.25 37.42 -4.32
N SER A 171 -17.15 36.87 -3.10
CA SER A 171 -17.25 37.69 -1.88
C SER A 171 -16.11 38.72 -1.75
N VAL A 172 -14.89 38.37 -2.15
CA VAL A 172 -13.74 39.28 -2.13
C VAL A 172 -13.90 40.39 -3.17
N LEU A 173 -14.40 40.04 -4.37
CA LEU A 173 -14.68 41.04 -5.41
C LEU A 173 -15.76 42.04 -4.99
N GLN A 174 -16.73 41.65 -4.16
CA GLN A 174 -17.77 42.55 -3.66
C GLN A 174 -17.30 43.43 -2.50
N ASN A 175 -16.13 43.14 -1.90
CA ASN A 175 -15.63 43.91 -0.76
C ASN A 175 -15.02 45.25 -1.23
N LYS A 176 -15.65 46.37 -0.87
CA LYS A 176 -15.20 47.72 -1.22
C LYS A 176 -13.77 48.01 -0.76
N GLN A 177 -13.38 47.51 0.42
CA GLN A 177 -12.03 47.71 0.94
C GLN A 177 -10.97 47.01 0.08
N PHE A 178 -11.31 45.85 -0.49
CA PHE A 178 -10.42 45.12 -1.41
C PHE A 178 -10.35 45.80 -2.79
N GLN A 179 -11.43 46.42 -3.25
CA GLN A 179 -11.46 47.17 -4.50
C GLN A 179 -10.62 48.45 -4.44
N GLN A 180 -10.57 49.11 -3.27
CA GLN A 180 -9.76 50.33 -3.09
C GLN A 180 -8.27 49.99 -2.99
N ASP A 181 -7.88 49.07 -2.10
CA ASP A 181 -6.47 48.69 -1.90
C ASP A 181 -6.32 47.19 -1.60
N PRO A 182 -6.01 46.34 -2.61
CA PRO A 182 -5.95 44.90 -2.42
C PRO A 182 -4.81 44.47 -1.49
N PHE A 183 -3.67 45.17 -1.53
CA PHE A 183 -2.51 44.86 -0.69
C PHE A 183 -2.70 45.29 0.77
N ALA A 184 -3.44 46.36 1.04
CA ALA A 184 -3.76 46.79 2.40
C ALA A 184 -4.71 45.78 3.08
N ALA A 185 -5.78 45.40 2.36
CA ALA A 185 -6.71 44.36 2.82
C ALA A 185 -5.99 43.02 3.09
N LEU A 186 -5.05 42.63 2.22
CA LEU A 186 -4.26 41.41 2.42
C LEU A 186 -3.37 41.48 3.68
N LYS A 187 -2.72 42.63 3.94
CA LYS A 187 -1.91 42.84 5.15
C LYS A 187 -2.76 42.68 6.42
N GLU A 188 -3.98 43.22 6.43
CA GLU A 188 -4.91 43.07 7.56
C GLU A 188 -5.32 41.62 7.78
N VAL A 189 -5.67 40.88 6.72
CA VAL A 189 -6.02 39.46 6.81
C VAL A 189 -4.86 38.62 7.36
N ILE A 190 -3.63 38.88 6.89
CA ILE A 190 -2.44 38.19 7.40
C ILE A 190 -2.20 38.52 8.88
N LYS A 191 -2.45 39.78 9.30
CA LYS A 191 -2.35 40.20 10.70
C LYS A 191 -3.39 39.46 11.57
N MET A 192 -4.63 39.34 11.12
CA MET A 192 -5.70 38.59 11.82
C MET A 192 -5.44 37.09 11.88
N GLN A 193 -4.69 36.52 10.92
CA GLN A 193 -4.35 35.10 10.93
C GLN A 193 -3.19 34.77 11.88
N LYS A 194 -2.35 35.76 12.21
CA LYS A 194 -1.21 35.60 13.13
C LYS A 194 -1.58 35.81 14.60
N SER A 195 -2.69 36.47 14.89
CA SER A 195 -3.27 36.61 16.25
C SER A 195 -4.10 35.38 16.62
#